data_AF-A0A7K1Y5R2-F1
#
_entry.id   AF-A0A7K1Y5R2-F1
#
_cell.length_a   1.000
_cell.length_b   1.000
_cell.length_c   1.000
_cell.angle_alpha   90.00
_cell.angle_beta   90.00
_cell.angle_gamma   90.00
#
_symmetry.space_group_name_H-M   'P 1'
#
loop_
_entity.id
_entity.type
_entity.pdbx_description
1 polymer ?
#
loop_
_entity_poly.entity_id
_entity_poly.type
_entity_poly.pdbx_seq_one_letter_code
_entity_poly.pdbx_strand_id
1 'polypeptide(L)'
;MYHRLRKLFFGKVSPADNHAVNILGGNLKKVRKVWDGNDYDDFGIERIFRLFLITARFLFPGIYLSHVSGRVSIVLKKLTDEIYVVLKAVLPLVILHFNLESLISFQVINVYFLLETFIIIFNRIFVSEHYSSNGYRRSLLLLFINFLEVIFSFAVLYRSGNYFNETLNNMDAVYFSLMTGVTIGYGDIHPVTTIGKILTMSQGITSLSFLVLFFNFFNSKIKEEDESEIKSILKK
;
A
#
# COMPACT_ATOMS: atom_id res chain seq x y z
N MET A 1 25.17 -3.26 -23.19
CA MET A 1 24.43 -2.39 -22.24
C MET A 1 23.07 -2.99 -21.84
N TYR A 2 22.22 -3.38 -22.81
CA TYR A 2 20.93 -4.05 -22.59
C TYR A 2 20.95 -5.25 -21.62
N HIS A 3 21.96 -6.12 -21.74
CA HIS A 3 22.09 -7.31 -20.89
C HIS A 3 22.39 -7.00 -19.41
N ARG A 4 23.09 -5.89 -19.13
CA ARG A 4 23.38 -5.44 -17.75
C ARG A 4 22.16 -4.77 -17.10
N LEU A 5 21.40 -3.97 -17.86
CA LEU A 5 20.12 -3.39 -17.42
C LEU A 5 19.09 -4.49 -17.12
N ARG A 6 18.99 -5.51 -17.98
CA ARG A 6 18.12 -6.66 -17.74
C ARG A 6 18.50 -7.39 -16.45
N LYS A 7 19.80 -7.56 -16.15
CA LYS A 7 20.24 -8.21 -14.91
C LYS A 7 19.97 -7.37 -13.65
N LEU A 8 19.95 -6.04 -13.77
CA LEU A 8 19.63 -5.10 -12.70
C LEU A 8 18.14 -5.14 -12.32
N PHE A 9 17.24 -5.14 -13.31
CA PHE A 9 15.79 -5.12 -13.08
C PHE A 9 15.16 -6.51 -12.89
N PHE A 10 15.70 -7.57 -13.49
CA PHE A 10 15.06 -8.89 -13.50
C PHE A 10 15.73 -9.91 -12.55
N GLY A 11 16.90 -9.63 -11.98
CA GLY A 11 17.61 -10.55 -11.09
C GLY A 11 17.95 -11.91 -11.75
N LYS A 12 18.25 -12.95 -10.94
CA LYS A 12 18.33 -14.33 -11.42
C LYS A 12 16.91 -14.87 -11.58
N VAL A 13 16.35 -14.75 -12.78
CA VAL A 13 15.05 -15.35 -13.12
C VAL A 13 15.22 -16.88 -13.10
N SER A 14 14.53 -17.57 -12.19
CA SER A 14 14.49 -19.03 -12.19
C SER A 14 13.51 -19.50 -13.27
N PRO A 15 13.77 -20.58 -14.05
CA PRO A 15 12.87 -21.03 -15.10
C PRO A 15 11.43 -21.32 -14.63
N ALA A 16 11.25 -21.62 -13.34
CA ALA A 16 9.95 -21.83 -12.70
C ALA A 16 9.08 -20.56 -12.55
N ASP A 17 9.65 -19.36 -12.70
CA ASP A 17 8.95 -18.07 -12.58
C ASP A 17 8.18 -17.68 -13.87
N ASN A 18 8.30 -18.47 -14.96
CA ASN A 18 7.70 -18.17 -16.26
C ASN A 18 6.27 -18.69 -16.45
N HIS A 19 5.63 -19.23 -15.41
CA HIS A 19 4.24 -19.66 -15.53
C HIS A 19 3.28 -18.46 -15.48
N ALA A 20 2.38 -18.38 -16.46
CA ALA A 20 1.29 -17.42 -16.48
C ALA A 20 0.40 -17.61 -15.26
N VAL A 21 0.07 -16.52 -14.55
CA VAL A 21 -0.78 -16.56 -13.36
C VAL A 21 -2.08 -15.79 -13.60
N ASN A 22 -3.21 -16.45 -13.39
CA ASN A 22 -4.51 -15.80 -13.43
C ASN A 22 -4.84 -15.10 -12.10
N ILE A 23 -4.52 -13.80 -12.02
CA ILE A 23 -4.73 -13.00 -10.79
C ILE A 23 -6.20 -12.79 -10.46
N LEU A 24 -7.05 -12.43 -11.42
CA LEU A 24 -8.49 -12.26 -11.19
C LEU A 24 -9.11 -13.57 -10.71
N GLY A 25 -8.75 -14.69 -11.36
CA GLY A 25 -9.15 -16.02 -10.91
C GLY A 25 -8.64 -16.36 -9.51
N GLY A 26 -7.42 -15.95 -9.16
CA GLY A 26 -6.86 -16.11 -7.82
C GLY A 26 -7.64 -15.34 -6.75
N ASN A 27 -7.99 -14.08 -7.00
CA ASN A 27 -8.81 -13.29 -6.08
C ASN A 27 -10.24 -13.83 -5.98
N LEU A 28 -10.86 -14.27 -7.09
CA LEU A 28 -12.16 -14.93 -7.06
C LEU A 28 -12.14 -16.24 -6.25
N LYS A 29 -11.06 -17.02 -6.35
CA LYS A 29 -10.85 -18.19 -5.49
C LYS A 29 -10.74 -17.80 -4.02
N LYS A 30 -10.08 -16.70 -3.68
CA LYS A 30 -10.04 -16.18 -2.30
C LYS A 30 -11.43 -15.78 -1.79
N VAL A 31 -12.21 -15.07 -2.62
CA VAL A 31 -13.62 -14.75 -2.28
C VAL A 31 -14.38 -16.04 -1.99
N ARG A 32 -14.27 -17.05 -2.86
CA ARG A 32 -14.92 -18.34 -2.67
C ARG A 32 -14.43 -19.06 -1.41
N LYS A 33 -13.13 -19.06 -1.11
CA LYS A 33 -12.60 -19.66 0.13
C LYS A 33 -13.17 -19.02 1.39
N VAL A 34 -13.18 -17.69 1.46
CA VAL A 34 -13.78 -16.95 2.59
C VAL A 34 -15.30 -17.16 2.64
N TRP A 35 -15.96 -17.30 1.49
CA TRP A 35 -17.38 -17.60 1.40
C TRP A 35 -17.73 -19.04 1.79
N ASP A 36 -16.87 -20.01 1.54
CA ASP A 36 -17.12 -21.42 1.86
C ASP A 36 -16.71 -21.75 3.30
N GLY A 37 -15.98 -20.85 3.98
CA GLY A 37 -15.52 -21.03 5.36
C GLY A 37 -14.35 -22.02 5.50
N ASN A 38 -13.74 -22.41 4.39
CA ASN A 38 -12.57 -23.29 4.37
C ASN A 38 -11.30 -22.43 4.36
N ASP A 39 -10.39 -22.70 5.31
CA ASP A 39 -9.07 -22.09 5.53
C ASP A 39 -8.98 -20.89 6.50
N TYR A 40 -10.09 -20.43 7.10
CA TYR A 40 -10.06 -19.31 8.04
C TYR A 40 -11.00 -19.52 9.25
N ASP A 41 -10.46 -19.45 10.48
CA ASP A 41 -11.23 -19.42 11.74
C ASP A 41 -11.85 -18.02 11.98
N ASP A 42 -12.49 -17.45 10.96
CA ASP A 42 -13.07 -16.11 11.03
C ASP A 42 -14.57 -16.18 11.38
N PHE A 43 -15.01 -15.45 12.41
CA PHE A 43 -16.42 -15.43 12.84
C PHE A 43 -17.09 -14.08 12.62
N GLY A 44 -18.37 -14.11 12.23
CA GLY A 44 -19.26 -12.93 12.21
C GLY A 44 -18.76 -11.75 11.36
N ILE A 45 -18.46 -10.63 12.02
CA ILE A 45 -18.13 -9.34 11.38
C ILE A 45 -16.81 -9.38 10.61
N GLU A 46 -15.84 -10.19 11.07
CA GLU A 46 -14.53 -10.31 10.42
C GLU A 46 -14.66 -10.87 9.01
N ARG A 47 -15.49 -11.90 8.84
CA ARG A 47 -15.73 -12.53 7.53
C ARG A 47 -16.39 -11.57 6.54
N ILE A 48 -17.37 -10.78 7.00
CA ILE A 48 -18.04 -9.76 6.17
C ILE A 48 -17.03 -8.70 5.75
N PHE A 49 -16.22 -8.22 6.68
CA PHE A 49 -15.20 -7.21 6.41
C PHE A 49 -14.13 -7.73 5.42
N ARG A 50 -13.70 -8.99 5.59
CA ARG A 50 -12.75 -9.65 4.69
C ARG A 50 -13.29 -9.79 3.27
N LEU A 51 -14.55 -10.22 3.14
CA LEU A 51 -15.22 -10.29 1.84
C LEU A 51 -15.30 -8.92 1.18
N PHE A 52 -15.71 -7.88 1.92
CA PHE A 52 -15.73 -6.51 1.42
C PHE A 52 -14.36 -6.05 0.92
N LEU A 53 -13.28 -6.31 1.66
CA LEU A 53 -11.94 -5.91 1.24
C LEU A 53 -11.45 -6.65 -0.02
N ILE A 54 -11.77 -7.94 -0.17
CA ILE A 54 -11.38 -8.71 -1.36
C ILE A 54 -12.23 -8.31 -2.58
N THR A 55 -13.49 -7.95 -2.41
CA THR A 55 -14.37 -7.51 -3.51
C THR A 55 -14.12 -6.07 -3.92
N ALA A 56 -13.92 -5.15 -2.96
CA ALA A 56 -13.61 -3.74 -3.23
C ALA A 56 -12.35 -3.58 -4.08
N ARG A 57 -11.40 -4.51 -3.94
CA ARG A 57 -10.19 -4.61 -4.74
C ARG A 57 -10.43 -4.61 -6.25
N PHE A 58 -11.54 -5.19 -6.73
CA PHE A 58 -11.88 -5.20 -8.15
C PHE A 58 -12.26 -3.82 -8.71
N LEU A 59 -12.52 -2.81 -7.88
CA LEU A 59 -12.83 -1.45 -8.34
C LEU A 59 -11.60 -0.68 -8.82
N PHE A 60 -10.39 -1.20 -8.57
CA PHE A 60 -9.15 -0.45 -8.76
C PHE A 60 -8.30 -0.97 -9.93
N PRO A 61 -7.68 -0.08 -10.74
CA PRO A 61 -6.95 -0.44 -11.95
C PRO A 61 -5.70 -1.28 -11.65
N GLY A 62 -5.12 -1.17 -10.46
CA GLY A 62 -3.91 -1.91 -10.08
C GLY A 62 -4.06 -3.42 -10.32
N ILE A 63 -5.22 -4.01 -9.98
CA ILE A 63 -5.43 -5.46 -10.17
C ILE A 63 -5.49 -5.86 -11.64
N TYR A 64 -6.06 -5.00 -12.49
CA TYR A 64 -6.14 -5.26 -13.92
C TYR A 64 -4.76 -5.14 -14.57
N LEU A 65 -3.96 -4.15 -14.16
CA LEU A 65 -2.56 -4.02 -14.60
C LEU A 65 -1.72 -5.24 -14.18
N SER A 66 -1.85 -5.66 -12.92
CA SER A 66 -1.22 -6.90 -12.45
C SER A 66 -1.70 -8.11 -13.24
N HIS A 67 -2.99 -8.17 -13.59
CA HIS A 67 -3.58 -9.30 -14.28
C HIS A 67 -3.05 -9.44 -15.70
N VAL A 68 -2.99 -8.35 -16.46
CA VAL A 68 -2.46 -8.33 -17.83
C VAL A 68 -0.98 -8.74 -17.83
N SER A 69 -0.18 -8.14 -16.95
CA SER A 69 1.26 -8.44 -16.85
C SER A 69 1.54 -9.85 -16.30
N GLY A 70 0.73 -10.34 -15.36
CA GLY A 70 0.83 -11.67 -14.77
C GLY A 70 0.45 -12.82 -15.70
N ARG A 71 -0.34 -12.56 -16.75
CA ARG A 71 -0.56 -13.53 -17.85
C ARG A 71 0.70 -13.75 -18.69
N VAL A 72 1.62 -12.79 -18.72
CA VAL A 72 2.86 -12.87 -19.51
C VAL A 72 3.99 -13.50 -18.70
N SER A 73 4.26 -13.01 -17.48
CA SER A 73 5.30 -13.54 -16.59
C SER A 73 5.13 -13.03 -15.15
N ILE A 74 5.51 -13.83 -14.14
CA ILE A 74 5.52 -13.36 -12.75
C ILE A 74 6.45 -12.16 -12.56
N VAL A 75 7.54 -12.07 -13.33
CA VAL A 75 8.53 -11.00 -13.19
C VAL A 75 7.98 -9.69 -13.76
N LEU A 76 7.28 -9.75 -14.89
CA LEU A 76 6.60 -8.58 -15.45
C LEU A 76 5.49 -8.07 -14.54
N LYS A 77 4.73 -8.97 -13.91
CA LYS A 77 3.78 -8.59 -12.86
C LYS A 77 4.49 -7.82 -11.74
N LYS A 78 5.56 -8.39 -11.19
CA LYS A 78 6.33 -7.79 -10.09
C LYS A 78 6.80 -6.36 -10.45
N LEU A 79 7.38 -6.19 -11.64
CA LEU A 79 7.83 -4.87 -12.11
C LEU A 79 6.68 -3.90 -12.35
N THR A 80 5.57 -4.37 -12.93
CA THR A 80 4.38 -3.54 -13.18
C THR A 80 3.80 -3.03 -11.86
N ASP A 81 3.68 -3.90 -10.85
CA ASP A 81 3.20 -3.54 -9.51
C ASP A 81 4.12 -2.49 -8.85
N GLU A 82 5.44 -2.62 -9.00
CA GLU A 82 6.42 -1.63 -8.48
C GLU A 82 6.30 -0.28 -9.17
N ILE A 83 6.30 -0.28 -10.50
CA ILE A 83 6.18 0.94 -11.30
C ILE A 83 4.87 1.64 -10.98
N TYR A 84 3.78 0.88 -10.85
CA TYR A 84 2.47 1.42 -10.49
C TYR A 84 2.48 2.12 -9.12
N VAL A 85 3.06 1.48 -8.09
CA VAL A 85 3.16 2.07 -6.75
C VAL A 85 4.02 3.35 -6.77
N VAL A 86 5.14 3.35 -7.51
CA VAL A 86 5.99 4.54 -7.65
C VAL A 86 5.26 5.67 -8.40
N LEU A 87 4.57 5.36 -9.49
CA LEU A 87 3.80 6.36 -10.24
C LEU A 87 2.70 6.99 -9.37
N LYS A 88 1.99 6.18 -8.58
CA LYS A 88 1.01 6.69 -7.61
C LYS A 88 1.65 7.59 -6.55
N ALA A 89 2.82 7.26 -6.04
CA ALA A 89 3.53 8.09 -5.06
C ALA A 89 4.01 9.43 -5.65
N VAL A 90 4.38 9.45 -6.93
CA VAL A 90 4.82 10.66 -7.64
C VAL A 90 3.64 11.56 -8.02
N LEU A 91 2.47 10.99 -8.30
CA LEU A 91 1.28 11.75 -8.70
C LEU A 91 0.93 12.93 -7.78
N PRO A 92 0.77 12.77 -6.45
CA PRO A 92 0.45 13.90 -5.57
C PRO A 92 1.57 14.95 -5.52
N LEU A 93 2.85 14.56 -5.68
CA LEU A 93 3.95 15.51 -5.82
C LEU A 93 3.83 16.35 -7.09
N VAL A 94 3.44 15.72 -8.20
CA VAL A 94 3.16 16.44 -9.46
C VAL A 94 1.99 17.40 -9.28
N ILE A 95 0.92 16.98 -8.60
CA ILE A 95 -0.24 17.84 -8.32
C ILE A 95 0.19 19.08 -7.53
N LEU A 96 0.95 18.91 -6.44
CA LEU A 96 1.46 20.02 -5.63
C LEU A 96 2.43 20.92 -6.40
N HIS A 97 3.36 20.35 -7.17
CA HIS A 97 4.38 21.12 -7.89
C HIS A 97 3.77 22.07 -8.92
N PHE A 98 2.74 21.61 -9.64
CA PHE A 98 2.05 22.40 -10.66
C PHE A 98 0.85 23.19 -10.12
N ASN A 99 0.59 23.18 -8.81
CA ASN A 99 -0.57 23.79 -8.15
C ASN A 99 -1.92 23.33 -8.75
N LEU A 100 -2.01 22.06 -9.14
CA LEU A 100 -3.18 21.46 -9.78
C LEU A 100 -4.26 21.05 -8.77
N GLU A 101 -4.01 21.22 -7.47
CA GLU A 101 -4.97 20.94 -6.40
C GLU A 101 -6.22 21.82 -6.48
N SER A 102 -6.18 22.95 -7.18
CA SER A 102 -7.35 23.81 -7.40
C SER A 102 -8.44 23.15 -8.27
N LEU A 103 -8.05 22.20 -9.12
CA LEU A 103 -8.95 21.50 -10.03
C LEU A 103 -9.55 20.26 -9.35
N ILE A 104 -10.88 20.23 -9.28
CA ILE A 104 -11.65 19.13 -8.65
C ILE A 104 -11.28 17.76 -9.24
N SER A 105 -11.02 17.68 -10.55
CA SER A 105 -10.66 16.42 -11.21
C SER A 105 -9.38 15.79 -10.63
N PHE A 106 -8.34 16.58 -10.35
CA PHE A 106 -7.09 16.07 -9.77
C PHE A 106 -7.27 15.67 -8.30
N GLN A 107 -8.12 16.39 -7.55
CA GLN A 107 -8.49 15.99 -6.19
C GLN A 107 -9.22 14.64 -6.18
N VAL A 108 -10.20 14.44 -7.08
CA VAL A 108 -10.95 13.19 -7.19
C VAL A 108 -10.02 12.03 -7.56
N ILE A 109 -9.10 12.23 -8.50
CA ILE A 109 -8.10 11.22 -8.86
C ILE A 109 -7.20 10.89 -7.66
N ASN A 110 -6.74 11.90 -6.92
CA ASN A 110 -5.92 11.70 -5.73
C ASN A 110 -6.67 10.90 -4.65
N VAL A 111 -7.92 11.25 -4.35
CA VAL A 111 -8.76 10.50 -3.40
C VAL A 111 -9.01 9.08 -3.87
N TYR A 112 -9.21 8.86 -5.17
CA TYR A 112 -9.39 7.53 -5.73
C TYR A 112 -8.17 6.62 -5.49
N PHE A 113 -6.96 7.12 -5.72
CA PHE A 113 -5.73 6.37 -5.44
C PHE A 113 -5.47 6.19 -3.94
N LEU A 114 -5.79 7.19 -3.12
CA LEU A 114 -5.72 7.08 -1.66
C LEU A 114 -6.64 5.96 -1.13
N LEU A 115 -7.87 5.88 -1.65
CA LEU A 115 -8.82 4.81 -1.32
C LEU A 115 -8.32 3.44 -1.79
N GLU A 116 -7.71 3.35 -2.96
CA GLU A 116 -7.06 2.11 -3.42
C GLU A 116 -5.99 1.65 -2.43
N THR A 117 -5.10 2.57 -2.03
CA THR A 117 -4.03 2.27 -1.07
C THR A 117 -4.62 1.83 0.27
N PHE A 118 -5.65 2.51 0.77
CA PHE A 118 -6.34 2.13 2.00
C PHE A 118 -6.91 0.70 1.92
N ILE A 119 -7.63 0.37 0.85
CA ILE A 119 -8.19 -0.98 0.66
C ILE A 119 -7.08 -2.03 0.56
N ILE A 120 -5.96 -1.74 -0.11
CA ILE A 120 -4.83 -2.67 -0.22
C ILE A 120 -4.18 -2.91 1.14
N ILE A 121 -3.97 -1.86 1.95
CA ILE A 121 -3.38 -1.95 3.29
C ILE A 121 -4.27 -2.80 4.20
N PHE A 122 -5.56 -2.47 4.28
CA PHE A 122 -6.51 -3.23 5.09
C PHE A 122 -6.62 -4.68 4.61
N ASN A 123 -6.63 -4.92 3.30
CA ASN A 123 -6.60 -6.27 2.76
C ASN A 123 -5.37 -7.06 3.22
N ARG A 124 -4.18 -6.44 3.27
CA ARG A 124 -2.96 -7.09 3.77
C ARG A 124 -3.02 -7.41 5.27
N ILE A 125 -3.64 -6.54 6.07
CA ILE A 125 -3.80 -6.77 7.51
C ILE A 125 -4.76 -7.93 7.76
N PHE A 126 -5.94 -7.90 7.15
CA PHE A 126 -7.04 -8.82 7.48
C PHE A 126 -7.07 -10.12 6.67
N VAL A 127 -6.56 -10.14 5.43
CA VAL A 127 -6.58 -11.37 4.59
C VAL A 127 -5.29 -12.19 4.75
N SER A 128 -4.30 -11.64 5.47
CA SER A 128 -3.01 -12.24 5.85
C SER A 128 -2.49 -13.33 4.89
N GLU A 129 -1.97 -12.92 3.73
CA GLU A 129 -1.02 -13.78 3.02
C GLU A 129 0.27 -13.80 3.84
N HIS A 130 0.63 -14.95 4.42
CA HIS A 130 1.96 -15.14 5.00
C HIS A 130 3.01 -14.69 3.97
N TYR A 131 3.76 -13.64 4.32
CA TYR A 131 4.85 -13.14 3.49
C TYR A 131 5.83 -14.27 3.28
N SER A 132 5.92 -14.81 2.06
CA SER A 132 6.96 -15.79 1.78
C SER A 132 8.31 -15.07 1.76
N SER A 133 9.27 -15.60 2.53
CA SER A 133 10.61 -15.09 2.83
C SER A 133 11.39 -14.50 1.62
N ASN A 134 11.13 -14.97 0.40
CA ASN A 134 11.90 -14.64 -0.82
C ASN A 134 11.74 -13.20 -1.35
N GLY A 135 11.10 -12.29 -0.61
CA GLY A 135 10.86 -10.91 -1.04
C GLY A 135 10.87 -9.86 0.06
N TYR A 136 11.42 -10.16 1.26
CA TYR A 136 11.38 -9.29 2.43
C TYR A 136 11.72 -7.83 2.11
N ARG A 137 12.93 -7.55 1.62
CA ARG A 137 13.41 -6.18 1.34
C ARG A 137 12.52 -5.44 0.35
N ARG A 138 11.98 -6.15 -0.65
CA ARG A 138 11.10 -5.60 -1.68
C ARG A 138 9.74 -5.20 -1.10
N SER A 139 9.16 -6.05 -0.25
CA SER A 139 7.89 -5.75 0.42
C SER A 139 8.02 -4.56 1.36
N LEU A 140 9.14 -4.44 2.09
CA LEU A 140 9.43 -3.28 2.94
C LEU A 140 9.53 -1.98 2.13
N LEU A 141 10.29 -2.01 1.03
CA LEU A 141 10.43 -0.85 0.14
C LEU A 141 9.09 -0.41 -0.42
N LEU A 142 8.26 -1.35 -0.88
CA LEU A 142 6.92 -1.05 -1.37
C LEU A 142 6.03 -0.48 -0.26
N LEU A 143 6.11 -0.99 0.97
CA LEU A 143 5.35 -0.44 2.10
C LEU A 143 5.78 1.00 2.40
N PHE A 144 7.08 1.28 2.39
CA PHE A 144 7.62 2.62 2.58
C PHE A 144 7.19 3.60 1.48
N ILE A 145 7.20 3.17 0.21
CA ILE A 145 6.73 4.02 -0.91
C ILE A 145 5.22 4.29 -0.79
N ASN A 146 4.40 3.31 -0.41
CA ASN A 146 2.97 3.54 -0.15
C ASN A 146 2.76 4.50 1.04
N PHE A 147 3.61 4.46 2.07
CA PHE A 147 3.53 5.40 3.18
C PHE A 147 3.81 6.84 2.72
N LEU A 148 4.83 7.04 1.88
CA LEU A 148 5.12 8.33 1.26
C LEU A 148 3.99 8.80 0.32
N GLU A 149 3.40 7.91 -0.46
CA GLU A 149 2.23 8.20 -1.29
C GLU A 149 1.08 8.76 -0.47
N VAL A 150 0.77 8.13 0.67
CA VAL A 150 -0.27 8.62 1.59
C VAL A 150 0.07 10.00 2.16
N ILE A 151 1.33 10.23 2.58
CA ILE A 151 1.76 11.55 3.07
C ILE A 151 1.54 12.62 1.99
N PHE A 152 2.03 12.40 0.77
CA PHE A 152 1.87 13.39 -0.29
C PHE A 152 0.40 13.55 -0.72
N SER A 153 -0.37 12.46 -0.72
CA SER A 153 -1.80 12.51 -1.04
C SER A 153 -2.59 13.35 -0.02
N PHE A 154 -2.32 13.19 1.28
CA PHE A 154 -2.92 14.04 2.30
C PHE A 154 -2.43 15.49 2.22
N ALA A 155 -1.17 15.73 1.87
CA ALA A 155 -0.67 17.08 1.64
C ALA A 155 -1.45 17.81 0.52
N VAL A 156 -1.79 17.12 -0.58
CA VAL A 156 -2.69 17.67 -1.62
C VAL A 156 -4.06 18.03 -1.03
N LEU A 157 -4.65 17.16 -0.21
CA LEU A 157 -5.96 17.40 0.41
C LEU A 157 -5.93 18.54 1.43
N TYR A 158 -4.82 18.75 2.12
CA TYR A 158 -4.68 19.86 3.06
C TYR A 158 -4.45 21.18 2.35
N ARG A 159 -3.73 21.18 1.24
CA ARG A 159 -3.47 22.37 0.42
C ARG A 159 -4.71 22.83 -0.34
N SER A 160 -5.64 21.92 -0.65
CA SER A 160 -6.79 22.21 -1.52
C SER A 160 -7.83 23.17 -0.94
N GLY A 161 -7.80 23.43 0.37
CA GLY A 161 -8.76 24.32 1.02
C GLY A 161 -8.22 25.02 2.25
N ASN A 162 -8.95 26.05 2.70
CA ASN A 162 -8.60 26.84 3.88
C ASN A 162 -9.07 26.13 5.17
N TYR A 163 -8.44 25.00 5.50
CA TYR A 163 -8.86 24.15 6.61
C TYR A 163 -8.15 24.43 7.93
N PHE A 164 -7.03 25.15 7.88
CA PHE A 164 -6.04 25.30 8.95
C PHE A 164 -6.04 26.72 9.54
N ASN A 165 -5.27 26.89 10.63
CA ASN A 165 -5.03 28.17 11.28
C ASN A 165 -4.31 29.19 10.38
N GLU A 166 -3.57 28.71 9.38
CA GLU A 166 -2.90 29.54 8.37
C GLU A 166 -3.05 28.96 6.96
N THR A 167 -2.76 29.78 5.95
CA THR A 167 -2.73 29.34 4.56
C THR A 167 -1.45 28.54 4.30
N LEU A 168 -1.59 27.25 4.02
CA LEU A 168 -0.46 26.36 3.80
C LEU A 168 0.20 26.61 2.45
N ASN A 169 1.51 26.77 2.39
CA ASN A 169 2.26 26.57 1.14
C ASN A 169 2.48 25.07 0.89
N ASN A 170 3.03 24.74 -0.28
CA ASN A 170 3.22 23.35 -0.70
C ASN A 170 4.15 22.58 0.26
N MET A 171 5.19 23.24 0.78
CA MET A 171 6.08 22.65 1.78
C MET A 171 5.39 22.49 3.15
N ASP A 172 4.59 23.47 3.57
CA ASP A 172 3.88 23.43 4.85
C ASP A 172 2.84 22.31 4.88
N ALA A 173 2.16 22.08 3.76
CA ALA A 173 1.22 20.97 3.60
C ALA A 173 1.90 19.59 3.69
N VAL A 174 3.07 19.44 3.05
CA VAL A 174 3.87 18.21 3.14
C VAL A 174 4.44 18.03 4.55
N TYR A 175 4.92 19.10 5.17
CA TYR A 175 5.42 19.10 6.54
C TYR A 175 4.33 18.68 7.52
N PHE A 176 3.15 19.32 7.48
CA PHE A 176 2.03 18.98 8.36
C PHE A 176 1.58 17.53 8.13
N SER A 177 1.48 17.09 6.87
CA SER A 177 1.10 15.71 6.58
C SER A 177 2.15 14.72 7.07
N LEU A 178 3.45 14.99 6.91
CA LEU A 178 4.50 14.13 7.41
C LEU A 178 4.46 14.05 8.95
N MET A 179 4.42 15.18 9.64
CA MET A 179 4.39 15.23 11.11
C MET A 179 3.15 14.56 11.70
N THR A 180 2.01 14.68 11.03
CA THR A 180 0.78 13.94 11.37
C THR A 180 0.96 12.44 11.10
N GLY A 181 1.52 12.08 9.95
CA GLY A 181 1.71 10.69 9.51
C GLY A 181 2.67 9.89 10.39
N VAL A 182 3.71 10.55 10.92
CA VAL A 182 4.63 9.95 11.90
C VAL A 182 4.21 10.20 13.35
N THR A 183 3.03 10.81 13.57
CA THR A 183 2.43 11.06 14.90
C THR A 183 3.27 11.94 15.83
N ILE A 184 4.11 12.83 15.28
CA ILE A 184 4.87 13.82 16.06
C ILE A 184 3.96 14.99 16.45
N GLY A 185 3.31 15.60 15.45
CA GLY A 185 2.30 16.66 15.66
C GLY A 185 2.75 17.83 16.52
N TYR A 186 3.71 18.65 16.05
CA TYR A 186 4.22 19.81 16.80
C TYR A 186 3.14 20.84 17.22
N GLY A 187 2.03 20.92 16.47
CA GLY A 187 0.88 21.76 16.80
C GLY A 187 0.96 23.21 16.32
N ASP A 188 2.05 23.58 15.67
CA ASP A 188 2.24 24.83 14.93
C ASP A 188 1.17 25.00 13.84
N ILE A 189 0.96 23.95 13.05
CA ILE A 189 -0.11 23.86 12.06
C ILE A 189 -1.18 22.92 12.60
N HIS A 190 -2.44 23.37 12.66
CA HIS A 190 -3.53 22.54 13.16
C HIS A 190 -4.88 22.85 12.48
N PRO A 191 -5.74 21.83 12.29
CA PRO A 191 -7.02 22.00 11.61
C PRO A 191 -8.01 22.78 12.49
N VAL A 192 -8.54 23.88 11.95
CA VAL A 192 -9.54 24.71 12.64
C VAL A 192 -10.95 24.32 12.20
N THR A 193 -11.11 23.98 10.91
CA THR A 193 -12.41 23.63 10.32
C THR A 193 -12.82 22.18 10.60
N THR A 194 -14.12 21.89 10.54
CA THR A 194 -14.66 20.53 10.68
C THR A 194 -14.09 19.58 9.63
N ILE A 195 -13.96 20.03 8.37
CA ILE A 195 -13.42 19.23 7.27
C ILE A 195 -11.93 18.92 7.52
N GLY A 196 -11.14 19.91 7.92
CA GLY A 196 -9.73 19.71 8.28
C GLY A 196 -9.56 18.67 9.38
N LYS A 197 -10.39 18.73 10.41
CA LYS A 197 -10.36 17.76 11.52
C LYS A 197 -10.67 16.34 11.04
N ILE A 198 -11.68 16.16 10.18
CA ILE A 198 -12.01 14.86 9.60
C ILE A 198 -10.85 14.31 8.76
N LEU A 199 -10.22 15.15 7.94
CA LEU A 199 -9.06 14.76 7.14
C LEU A 199 -7.91 14.28 8.04
N THR A 200 -7.56 15.05 9.07
CA THR A 200 -6.50 14.68 10.04
C THR A 200 -6.83 13.39 10.80
N MET A 201 -8.08 13.18 11.21
CA MET A 201 -8.52 11.93 11.83
C MET A 201 -8.37 10.74 10.88
N SER A 202 -8.76 10.90 9.62
CA SER A 202 -8.63 9.85 8.61
C SER A 202 -7.17 9.50 8.29
N GLN A 203 -6.28 10.50 8.30
CA GLN A 203 -4.84 10.29 8.17
C GLN A 203 -4.29 9.52 9.38
N GLY A 204 -4.75 9.83 10.59
CA GLY A 204 -4.36 9.11 11.80
C GLY A 204 -4.69 7.62 11.74
N ILE A 205 -5.91 7.26 11.30
CA ILE A 205 -6.32 5.84 11.11
C ILE A 205 -5.43 5.14 10.09
N THR A 206 -5.12 5.83 8.98
CA THR A 206 -4.25 5.28 7.93
C THR A 206 -2.83 5.06 8.47
N SER A 207 -2.29 6.01 9.21
CA SER A 207 -0.95 5.94 9.81
C SER A 207 -0.82 4.81 10.83
N LEU A 208 -1.84 4.61 11.66
CA LEU A 208 -1.92 3.47 12.58
C LEU A 208 -1.92 2.13 11.84
N SER A 209 -2.61 2.06 10.70
CA SER A 209 -2.65 0.84 9.87
C SER A 209 -1.26 0.49 9.29
N PHE A 210 -0.48 1.50 8.89
CA PHE A 210 0.91 1.30 8.49
C PHE A 210 1.79 0.81 9.64
N LEU A 211 1.63 1.38 10.83
CA LEU A 211 2.36 0.95 12.02
C LEU A 211 2.16 -0.57 12.28
N VAL A 212 0.91 -1.04 12.25
CA VAL A 212 0.57 -2.47 12.38
C VAL A 212 1.25 -3.32 11.31
N LEU A 213 1.28 -2.86 10.05
CA LEU A 213 1.95 -3.58 8.97
C LEU A 213 3.47 -3.65 9.15
N PHE A 214 4.11 -2.56 9.59
CA PHE A 214 5.55 -2.57 9.91
C PHE A 214 5.84 -3.57 11.04
N PHE A 215 5.03 -3.60 12.10
CA PHE A 215 5.19 -4.58 13.17
C PHE A 215 4.99 -6.02 12.71
N ASN A 216 3.93 -6.30 11.94
CA ASN A 216 3.69 -7.63 11.37
C ASN A 216 4.87 -8.10 10.52
N PHE A 217 5.46 -7.18 9.78
CA PHE A 217 6.61 -7.45 8.92
C PHE A 217 7.88 -7.76 9.74
N PHE A 218 8.18 -7.02 10.81
CA PHE A 218 9.30 -7.35 11.70
C PHE A 218 9.09 -8.66 12.47
N ASN A 219 7.87 -8.90 12.95
CA ASN A 219 7.53 -10.14 13.65
C ASN A 219 7.72 -11.38 12.76
N SER A 220 7.36 -11.28 11.47
CA SER A 220 7.57 -12.38 10.53
C SER A 220 9.05 -12.73 10.33
N LYS A 221 9.94 -11.73 10.37
CA LYS A 221 11.39 -11.94 10.24
C LYS A 221 11.98 -12.61 11.48
N ILE A 222 11.58 -12.18 12.67
CA ILE A 222 12.07 -12.76 13.94
C ILE A 222 11.71 -14.25 14.00
N LYS A 223 10.47 -14.61 13.65
CA LYS A 223 10.04 -16.02 13.59
C LYS A 223 10.87 -16.87 12.60
N GLU A 224 11.22 -16.32 11.44
CA GLU A 224 12.07 -17.02 10.47
C GLU A 224 13.49 -17.26 11.01
N GLU A 225 14.07 -16.28 11.71
CA GLU A 225 15.39 -16.40 12.34
C GLU A 225 15.37 -17.47 13.44
N ASP A 226 14.37 -17.45 14.33
CA ASP A 226 14.19 -18.42 15.41
C ASP A 226 14.02 -19.87 14.87
N GLU A 227 13.18 -20.06 13.85
CA GLU A 227 12.99 -21.38 13.22
C GLU A 227 14.27 -21.90 12.56
N SER A 228 15.07 -21.01 11.97
CA SER A 228 16.33 -21.37 11.34
C SER A 228 17.39 -21.82 12.36
N GLU A 229 17.43 -21.15 13.52
CA GLU A 229 18.33 -21.49 14.62
C GLU A 229 17.96 -22.84 15.23
N ILE A 230 16.66 -23.06 15.53
CA ILE A 230 16.16 -24.35 16.05
C ILE A 230 16.49 -25.51 15.09
N LYS A 231 16.26 -25.33 13.78
CA LYS A 231 16.61 -26.34 12.77
C LYS A 231 18.13 -26.62 12.71
N SER A 232 18.97 -25.63 13.00
CA SER A 232 20.42 -25.81 13.04
C SER A 232 20.89 -26.61 14.27
N ILE A 233 20.21 -26.44 15.41
CA ILE A 233 20.48 -27.16 16.65
C ILE A 233 20.01 -28.62 16.53
N LEU A 234 18.81 -28.86 16.01
CA LEU A 234 18.24 -30.22 15.86
C LEU A 234 18.95 -31.09 14.81
N LYS A 235 19.81 -30.50 13.97
CA LYS A 235 20.57 -31.21 12.94
C LYS A 235 21.98 -31.60 13.39
N LYS A 236 22.39 -31.22 14.62
CA LYS A 236 23.61 -31.67 15.28
C LYS A 236 23.30 -32.81 16.25
#